data_AF-A0AA87Z8V0-F1
#
_entry.id   AF-A0AA87Z8V0-F1
#
_cell.length_a   1.000
_cell.length_b   1.000
_cell.length_c   1.000
_cell.angle_alpha   90.00
_cell.angle_beta   90.00
_cell.angle_gamma   90.00
#
_symmetry.space_group_name_H-M   'P 1'
#
loop_
_entity.id
_entity.type
_entity.pdbx_description
1 polymer ?
#
loop_
_entity_poly.entity_id
_entity_poly.type
_entity_poly.pdbx_seq_one_letter_code
_entity_poly.pdbx_strand_id
1 'polypeptide(L)'
;MVLETISGKRSICFDQENHNLTLIGHTWTLLKEGRPFELIDAHLSDTHDYLQQVLHCIHIGLLCVQQHPMDRPDMSSVVFMLSNESEMPQPKPPGYFMKIVTKKRLCLRQARLNVNKHDDRNYTWGSIR
;
A
#
# COMPACT_ATOMS: atom_id res chain seq x y z
N MET A 1 -5.56 0.04 -0.14
CA MET A 1 -5.71 1.50 0.04
C MET A 1 -4.78 2.07 1.11
N VAL A 2 -4.90 1.72 2.40
CA VAL A 2 -3.97 2.23 3.45
C VAL A 2 -2.51 1.94 3.11
N LEU A 3 -2.18 0.66 2.89
CA LEU A 3 -0.81 0.25 2.53
C LEU A 3 -0.32 0.85 1.21
N GLU A 4 -1.22 1.20 0.27
CA GLU A 4 -0.84 1.83 -1.00
C GLU A 4 -0.47 3.30 -0.81
N THR A 5 -1.14 3.98 0.12
CA THR A 5 -0.87 5.38 0.46
C THR A 5 0.47 5.48 1.19
N ILE A 6 0.68 4.61 2.18
CA ILE A 6 1.91 4.60 2.98
C ILE A 6 3.13 4.26 2.11
N SER A 7 2.98 3.36 1.15
CA SER A 7 4.09 2.93 0.29
C SER A 7 4.30 3.72 -0.98
N GLY A 8 3.35 4.60 -1.34
CA GLY A 8 3.31 5.24 -2.67
C GLY A 8 3.14 4.26 -3.83
N LYS A 9 2.91 2.97 -3.57
CA LYS A 9 2.89 1.90 -4.57
C LYS A 9 1.50 1.33 -4.74
N ARG A 10 1.10 1.12 -6.01
CA ARG A 10 -0.19 0.51 -6.35
C ARG A 10 -0.16 -1.00 -6.09
N SER A 11 -1.19 -1.54 -5.43
CA SER A 11 -1.35 -2.99 -5.18
C SER A 11 -1.46 -3.81 -6.48
N ILE A 12 -1.99 -3.20 -7.55
CA ILE A 12 -2.18 -3.87 -8.85
C ILE A 12 -0.88 -4.05 -9.66
N CYS A 13 0.16 -3.29 -9.33
CA CYS A 13 1.44 -3.27 -10.05
C CYS A 13 2.62 -3.25 -9.07
N PHE A 14 2.45 -3.83 -7.89
CA PHE A 14 3.53 -3.93 -6.94
C PHE A 14 4.57 -4.89 -7.51
N ASP A 15 5.69 -4.31 -7.93
CA ASP A 15 6.88 -5.02 -8.39
C ASP A 15 8.03 -4.53 -7.53
N GLN A 16 8.55 -5.41 -6.68
CA GLN A 16 9.71 -5.14 -5.86
C GLN A 16 10.75 -6.17 -6.26
N GLU A 17 11.95 -5.70 -6.60
CA GLU A 17 12.87 -6.27 -7.58
C GLU A 17 13.30 -7.74 -7.42
N ASN A 18 12.89 -8.50 -6.39
CA ASN A 18 13.31 -9.89 -6.25
C ASN A 18 12.33 -10.83 -5.52
N HIS A 19 11.17 -10.38 -5.04
CA HIS A 19 10.42 -11.19 -4.05
C HIS A 19 9.10 -11.77 -4.50
N ASN A 20 8.57 -11.42 -5.68
CA ASN A 20 7.33 -12.02 -6.19
C ASN A 20 6.12 -11.92 -5.23
N LEU A 21 6.16 -10.97 -4.30
CA LEU A 21 5.12 -10.75 -3.30
C LEU A 21 4.11 -9.71 -3.80
N THR A 22 2.88 -9.79 -3.29
CA THR A 22 1.94 -8.66 -3.38
C THR A 22 2.39 -7.54 -2.45
N LEU A 23 1.84 -6.33 -2.58
CA LEU A 23 2.10 -5.25 -1.62
C LEU A 23 1.81 -5.70 -0.18
N ILE A 24 0.73 -6.45 0.01
CA ILE A 24 0.35 -7.02 1.32
C ILE A 24 1.39 -8.03 1.79
N GLY A 25 1.82 -8.95 0.92
CA GLY A 25 2.83 -9.94 1.24
C GLY A 25 4.17 -9.31 1.63
N HIS A 26 4.62 -8.29 0.87
CA HIS A 26 5.83 -7.55 1.19
C HIS A 26 5.72 -6.79 2.51
N THR A 27 4.60 -6.09 2.74
CA THR A 27 4.32 -5.39 3.99
C THR A 27 4.36 -6.32 5.21
N TRP A 28 3.75 -7.51 5.09
CA TRP A 28 3.79 -8.53 6.12
C TRP A 28 5.21 -9.02 6.41
N THR A 29 6.01 -9.28 5.37
CA THR A 29 7.41 -9.69 5.52
C THR A 29 8.21 -8.62 6.27
N LEU A 30 8.10 -7.36 5.87
CA LEU A 30 8.78 -6.24 6.54
C LEU A 30 8.36 -6.12 8.02
N LEU A 31 7.06 -6.27 8.32
CA LEU A 31 6.60 -6.24 9.71
C LEU A 31 7.21 -7.40 10.52
N LYS A 32 7.23 -8.61 9.96
CA LYS A 32 7.81 -9.80 10.61
C LYS A 32 9.31 -9.69 10.84
N GLU A 33 10.02 -8.98 9.97
CA GLU A 33 11.45 -8.70 10.10
C GLU A 33 11.77 -7.50 11.01
N GLY A 34 10.75 -6.82 11.56
CA GLY A 34 10.95 -5.62 12.38
C GLY A 34 11.41 -4.40 11.58
N ARG A 35 11.17 -4.39 10.26
CA ARG A 35 11.58 -3.34 9.30
C ARG A 35 10.39 -2.64 8.62
N PRO A 36 9.27 -2.34 9.31
CA PRO A 36 8.08 -1.75 8.66
C PRO A 36 8.32 -0.35 8.08
N PHE A 37 9.36 0.36 8.54
CA PHE A 37 9.73 1.68 8.04
C PHE A 37 10.20 1.66 6.58
N GLU A 38 10.71 0.53 6.08
CA GLU A 38 11.12 0.41 4.67
C GLU A 38 9.93 0.39 3.70
N LEU A 39 8.71 0.24 4.22
CA LEU A 39 7.51 0.41 3.44
C LEU A 39 7.21 1.87 3.15
N ILE A 40 7.63 2.80 4.03
CA ILE A 40 7.19 4.20 4.01
C ILE A 40 7.77 4.92 2.79
N ASP A 41 6.91 5.59 2.04
CA ASP A 41 7.30 6.42 0.90
C ASP A 41 8.26 7.54 1.36
N ALA A 42 9.27 7.84 0.55
CA ALA A 42 10.28 8.85 0.87
C ALA A 42 9.68 10.23 1.16
N HIS A 43 8.54 10.58 0.53
CA HIS A 43 7.85 11.83 0.81
C HIS A 43 7.16 11.87 2.17
N LEU A 44 6.94 10.71 2.80
CA LEU A 44 6.38 10.58 4.15
C LEU A 44 7.47 10.36 5.22
N SER A 45 8.70 10.00 4.84
CA SER A 45 9.78 9.73 5.79
C SER A 45 10.41 10.97 6.41
N ASP A 46 10.26 12.13 5.76
CA ASP A 46 10.85 13.39 6.22
C ASP A 46 10.16 13.99 7.46
N THR A 47 8.99 13.47 7.83
CA THR A 47 8.21 13.94 8.98
C THR A 47 8.31 12.97 10.15
N HIS A 48 9.30 13.18 11.02
CA HIS A 48 9.55 12.31 12.17
C HIS A 48 8.36 12.20 13.13
N ASP A 49 7.59 13.28 13.27
CA ASP A 49 6.44 13.38 14.18
C ASP A 49 5.28 12.42 13.82
N TYR A 50 5.18 11.99 12.56
CA TYR A 50 4.09 11.12 12.09
C TYR A 50 4.49 9.66 11.97
N LEU A 51 5.76 9.30 12.17
CA LEU A 51 6.25 7.93 11.96
C LEU A 51 5.49 6.91 12.83
N GLN A 52 5.23 7.21 14.09
CA GLN A 52 4.47 6.34 14.99
C GLN A 52 3.04 6.10 14.49
N GLN A 53 2.38 7.15 13.99
CA GLN A 53 1.03 7.08 13.44
C GLN A 53 1.00 6.30 12.13
N VAL A 54 2.03 6.44 11.29
CA VAL A 54 2.19 5.66 10.06
C VAL A 54 2.40 4.18 10.37
N LEU A 55 3.28 3.84 11.33
CA LEU A 55 3.47 2.46 11.78
C LEU A 55 2.18 1.86 12.35
N HIS A 56 1.43 2.64 13.13
CA HIS A 56 0.11 2.27 13.61
C HIS A 56 -0.85 1.95 12.44
N CYS A 57 -0.87 2.80 11.40
CA CYS A 57 -1.69 2.57 10.21
C CYS A 57 -1.26 1.32 9.43
N ILE A 58 0.05 1.00 9.36
CA ILE A 58 0.53 -0.26 8.77
C ILE A 58 -0.04 -1.46 9.53
N HIS A 59 -0.01 -1.40 10.87
CA HIS A 59 -0.51 -2.45 11.74
C HIS A 59 -2.02 -2.70 11.54
N ILE A 60 -2.83 -1.64 11.57
CA ILE A 60 -4.27 -1.71 11.29
C ILE A 60 -4.52 -2.23 9.87
N GLY A 61 -3.75 -1.74 8.89
CA GLY A 61 -3.83 -2.17 7.50
C GLY A 61 -3.64 -3.68 7.35
N LEU A 62 -2.72 -4.27 8.12
CA LEU A 62 -2.49 -5.72 8.14
C LEU A 62 -3.62 -6.50 8.85
N LEU A 63 -4.17 -5.97 9.96
CA LEU A 63 -5.33 -6.57 10.64
C LEU A 63 -6.55 -6.70 9.71
N CYS A 64 -6.76 -5.71 8.84
CA CYS A 64 -7.87 -5.67 7.90
C CYS A 64 -7.77 -6.72 6.77
N VAL A 65 -6.59 -7.25 6.48
CA VAL A 65 -6.33 -8.17 5.35
C VAL A 65 -5.93 -9.58 5.81
N GLN A 66 -6.20 -9.90 7.08
CA GLN A 66 -5.95 -11.22 7.63
C GLN A 66 -6.70 -12.32 6.86
N GLN A 67 -6.08 -13.50 6.82
CA GLN A 67 -6.59 -14.64 6.08
C GLN A 67 -8.01 -15.02 6.52
N HIS A 68 -8.21 -15.23 7.81
CA HIS A 68 -9.52 -15.60 8.34
C HIS A 68 -10.39 -14.34 8.50
N PRO A 69 -11.62 -14.32 7.97
CA PRO A 69 -12.54 -13.20 8.14
C PRO A 69 -12.81 -12.85 9.60
N MET A 70 -12.86 -13.86 10.48
CA MET A 70 -13.12 -13.68 11.92
C MET A 70 -11.99 -12.96 12.65
N ASP A 71 -10.80 -12.92 12.09
CA ASP A 71 -9.68 -12.19 12.69
C ASP A 71 -9.73 -10.69 12.32
N ARG A 72 -10.47 -10.31 11.26
CA ARG A 72 -10.52 -8.93 10.75
C ARG A 72 -11.36 -8.06 11.68
N PRO A 73 -10.89 -6.86 12.04
CA PRO A 73 -11.70 -5.92 12.80
C PRO A 73 -12.90 -5.44 11.97
N ASP A 74 -14.01 -5.15 12.64
CA ASP A 74 -15.10 -4.40 12.03
C ASP A 74 -14.72 -2.93 11.82
N MET A 75 -15.48 -2.21 10.99
CA MET A 75 -15.17 -0.83 10.66
C MET A 75 -15.21 0.11 11.88
N SER A 76 -16.08 -0.13 12.85
CA SER A 76 -16.13 0.66 14.10
C SER A 76 -14.85 0.50 14.92
N SER A 77 -14.33 -0.71 15.02
CA SER A 77 -13.08 -1.04 15.68
C SER A 77 -11.90 -0.40 14.98
N VAL A 78 -11.89 -0.39 13.64
CA VAL A 78 -10.87 0.31 12.85
C VAL A 78 -10.87 1.82 13.15
N VAL A 79 -12.04 2.46 13.18
CA VAL A 79 -12.15 3.90 13.51
C VAL A 79 -11.67 4.18 14.94
N PHE A 80 -12.02 3.30 15.88
CA PHE A 80 -11.55 3.40 17.26
C PHE A 80 -10.02 3.28 17.36
N MET A 81 -9.42 2.28 16.71
CA MET A 81 -7.97 2.09 16.68
C MET A 81 -7.24 3.27 16.01
N LEU A 82 -7.81 3.85 14.94
CA LEU A 82 -7.22 5.03 14.30
C LEU A 82 -7.26 6.27 15.18
N SER A 83 -8.26 6.39 16.04
CA SER A 83 -8.47 7.56 16.90
C SER A 83 -7.71 7.49 18.22
N ASN A 84 -7.29 6.28 18.64
CA ASN A 84 -6.69 6.04 19.94
C ASN A 84 -5.43 5.18 19.80
N GLU A 85 -4.41 5.49 20.60
CA GLU A 85 -3.23 4.62 20.76
C GLU A 85 -3.52 3.45 21.71
N SER A 86 -4.58 2.69 21.44
CA SER A 86 -4.94 1.51 22.22
C SER A 86 -4.07 0.30 21.85
N GLU A 87 -3.84 -0.61 22.81
CA GLU A 87 -3.23 -1.90 22.51
C GLU A 87 -4.03 -2.66 21.45
N MET A 88 -3.36 -3.02 20.36
CA MET A 88 -3.94 -3.77 19.25
C MET A 88 -3.45 -5.21 19.25
N PRO A 89 -4.28 -6.15 18.77
CA PRO A 89 -3.84 -7.52 18.57
C PRO A 89 -2.70 -7.58 17.54
N GLN A 90 -1.80 -8.54 17.71
CA GLN A 90 -0.75 -8.79 16.72
C GLN A 90 -1.37 -9.34 15.43
N PRO A 91 -1.00 -8.82 14.24
CA PRO A 91 -1.62 -9.27 13.01
C PRO A 91 -1.16 -10.71 12.72
N LYS A 92 -2.07 -11.51 12.20
CA LYS A 92 -1.84 -12.88 11.72
C LYS A 92 -1.51 -12.86 10.22
N PRO A 93 -1.05 -14.00 9.65
CA PRO A 93 -0.73 -14.06 8.23
C PRO A 93 -1.88 -13.54 7.34
N PRO A 94 -1.58 -12.67 6.36
CA PRO A 94 -2.60 -12.16 5.45
C PRO A 94 -3.05 -13.25 4.48
N GLY A 95 -4.30 -13.16 4.02
CA GLY A 95 -4.89 -14.18 3.13
C GLY A 95 -4.27 -14.27 1.73
N TYR A 96 -3.51 -13.24 1.32
CA TYR A 96 -2.96 -13.11 -0.04
C TYR A 96 -1.45 -12.87 -0.01
N PHE A 97 -0.69 -13.92 0.36
CA PHE A 97 0.76 -13.85 0.53
C PHE A 97 1.56 -14.05 -0.78
N MET A 98 1.07 -14.85 -1.74
CA MET A 98 1.83 -15.19 -2.96
C MET A 98 1.14 -14.83 -4.29
N LYS A 99 1.98 -14.36 -5.22
CA LYS A 99 1.83 -14.08 -6.66
C LYS A 99 0.50 -14.42 -7.35
N ILE A 100 -0.18 -13.38 -7.84
CA ILE A 100 -0.95 -13.47 -9.08
C ILE A 100 0.09 -13.54 -10.22
N VAL A 101 0.41 -14.74 -10.69
CA VAL A 101 1.30 -15.03 -11.84
C VAL A 101 0.93 -14.21 -13.10
N THR A 102 -0.24 -13.58 -13.12
CA THR A 102 -0.85 -12.94 -14.29
C THR A 102 -0.73 -11.41 -14.37
N LYS A 103 -0.08 -10.72 -13.42
CA LYS A 103 -0.08 -9.24 -13.41
C LYS A 103 1.01 -8.53 -14.23
N LYS A 104 2.04 -9.24 -14.75
CA LYS A 104 2.99 -8.63 -15.71
C LYS A 104 2.27 -8.06 -16.94
N ARG A 105 1.24 -8.75 -17.45
CA ARG A 105 0.40 -8.26 -18.57
C ARG A 105 -0.47 -7.05 -18.19
N LEU A 106 -0.98 -6.99 -16.96
CA LEU A 106 -1.77 -5.86 -16.45
C LEU A 106 -0.92 -4.61 -16.22
N CYS A 107 0.29 -4.75 -15.65
CA CYS A 107 1.22 -3.65 -15.45
C CYS A 107 1.68 -3.04 -16.79
N LEU A 108 2.00 -3.89 -17.79
CA LEU A 108 2.33 -3.44 -19.16
C LEU A 108 1.18 -2.68 -19.83
N ARG A 109 -0.08 -3.09 -19.63
CA ARG A 109 -1.25 -2.34 -20.12
C ARG A 109 -1.39 -0.97 -19.44
N GLN A 110 -1.19 -0.90 -18.13
CA GLN A 110 -1.31 0.35 -17.38
C GLN A 110 -0.16 1.32 -17.69
N ALA A 111 1.05 0.83 -17.91
CA ALA A 111 2.18 1.64 -18.35
C ALA A 111 1.94 2.26 -19.74
N ARG A 112 1.37 1.49 -20.70
CA ARG A 112 0.99 2.02 -22.02
C ARG A 112 -0.07 3.13 -21.94
N LEU A 113 -1.07 2.99 -21.06
CA LEU A 113 -2.07 4.04 -20.86
C LEU A 113 -1.49 5.31 -20.22
N ASN A 114 -0.49 5.19 -19.35
CA ASN A 114 0.17 6.32 -18.72
C ASN A 114 1.14 7.06 -19.68
N VAL A 115 1.79 6.34 -20.60
CA VAL A 115 2.61 6.95 -21.67
C VAL A 115 1.74 7.79 -22.60
N ASN A 116 0.57 7.28 -22.99
CA ASN A 116 -0.36 8.02 -23.87
C ASN A 116 -0.93 9.29 -23.20
N LYS A 117 -1.10 9.32 -21.88
CA LYS A 117 -1.53 10.53 -21.15
C LYS A 117 -0.45 11.61 -21.04
N HIS A 118 0.81 11.25 -21.24
CA HIS A 118 1.92 12.19 -21.15
C HIS A 118 2.23 12.88 -22.49
N ASP A 119 1.67 12.37 -23.59
CA ASP A 119 1.81 12.93 -24.94
C ASP A 119 0.76 14.03 -25.23
N ASP A 120 -0.39 14.01 -24.54
CA ASP A 120 -1.47 14.99 -24.73
C ASP A 120 -1.26 16.35 -24.01
N ARG A 121 -0.09 16.60 -23.40
CA ARG A 121 0.21 17.89 -22.75
C ARG A 121 0.86 18.93 -23.67
N ASN A 122 0.91 18.69 -24.98
CA ASN A 122 1.52 19.61 -25.96
C ASN A 122 0.60 20.01 -27.12
N TYR A 123 -0.70 20.28 -26.89
CA TYR A 123 -1.52 21.02 -27.86
C TYR A 123 -2.07 22.33 -27.29
N THR A 124 -1.47 23.38 -27.80
CA THR A 124 -1.71 24.83 -27.68
C THR A 124 -3.15 25.28 -27.42
N TRP A 125 -3.37 26.01 -26.32
CA TRP A 125 -4.51 26.93 -26.18
C TRP A 125 -4.10 28.34 -26.63
N GLY A 126 -4.80 28.90 -27.63
CA GLY A 126 -4.96 30.35 -27.76
C GLY A 126 -4.48 31.01 -29.06
N SER A 127 -5.28 30.94 -30.13
CA SER A 127 -5.44 32.04 -31.10
C SER A 127 -6.73 31.85 -31.89
N ILE A 128 -7.83 32.34 -31.34
CA ILE A 128 -8.97 32.82 -32.13
C ILE A 128 -9.30 34.20 -31.57
N ARG A 129 -9.09 35.20 -32.42
CA ARG A 129 -9.52 36.58 -32.30
C ARG A 129 -10.93 36.68 -32.88
#